data_AF-A0A0L8FU23-F1
#
_entry.id   AF-A0A0L8FU23-F1
#
_cell.length_a   1.000
_cell.length_b   1.000
_cell.length_c   1.000
_cell.angle_alpha   90.00
_cell.angle_beta   90.00
_cell.angle_gamma   90.00
#
_symmetry.space_group_name_H-M   'P 1'
#
loop_
_entity.id
_entity.type
_entity.pdbx_description
1 polymer ?
#
loop_
_entity_poly.entity_id
_entity_poly.type
_entity_poly.pdbx_seq_one_letter_code
_entity_poly.pdbx_strand_id
1 'polypeptide(L)'
;IHKYIHVLGRFGIGKVNKNGLHLLQMCSELGLAVGNTFFHHKLKHKVTWIHPRSKQGHMIDLVLTRKSDLQDLCGLRVLRGADCDTDHKM
;
A
#
# COMPACT_ATOMS: atom_id res chain seq x y z
N ILE A 1 -14.77 -0.75 7.36
CA ILE A 1 -13.41 -1.29 7.61
C ILE A 1 -13.47 -2.79 7.95
N HIS A 2 -14.47 -3.28 8.71
CA HIS A 2 -14.61 -4.70 9.07
C HIS A 2 -14.75 -5.70 7.89
N LYS A 3 -15.13 -5.25 6.69
CA LYS A 3 -15.30 -6.14 5.52
C LYS A 3 -14.00 -6.70 4.94
N TYR A 4 -12.84 -6.06 5.21
CA TYR A 4 -11.56 -6.41 4.58
C TYR A 4 -10.47 -6.76 5.60
N ILE A 5 -10.89 -7.21 6.79
CA ILE A 5 -10.00 -7.82 7.78
C ILE A 5 -9.31 -8.99 7.06
N HIS A 6 -7.97 -9.04 7.08
CA HIS A 6 -7.09 -9.96 6.31
C HIS A 6 -6.74 -9.57 4.87
N VAL A 7 -7.38 -8.58 4.26
CA VAL A 7 -6.96 -8.03 2.95
C VAL A 7 -6.16 -6.74 3.15
N LEU A 8 -6.64 -5.88 4.05
CA LEU A 8 -6.04 -4.60 4.38
C LEU A 8 -5.47 -4.65 5.81
N GLY A 9 -4.18 -4.42 5.93
CA GLY A 9 -3.48 -4.35 7.20
C GLY A 9 -3.67 -3.01 7.93
N ARG A 10 -3.31 -3.00 9.22
CA ARG A 10 -3.55 -1.87 10.14
C ARG A 10 -2.64 -0.65 9.92
N PHE A 11 -1.59 -0.80 9.13
CA PHE A 11 -0.54 0.22 8.96
C PHE A 11 -0.61 0.97 7.62
N GLY A 12 -1.66 0.73 6.81
CA GLY A 12 -1.94 1.54 5.62
C GLY A 12 -2.15 3.02 5.95
N ILE A 13 -2.03 3.88 4.93
CA ILE A 13 -2.20 5.34 5.07
C ILE A 13 -3.25 5.86 4.08
N GLY A 14 -3.80 7.04 4.37
CA GLY A 14 -4.75 7.72 3.49
C GLY A 14 -6.18 7.18 3.59
N LYS A 15 -7.05 7.70 2.72
CA LYS A 15 -8.46 7.28 2.62
C LYS A 15 -8.62 6.37 1.41
N VAL A 16 -9.36 5.28 1.59
CA VAL A 16 -9.73 4.38 0.50
C VAL A 16 -10.78 5.08 -0.37
N ASN A 17 -10.46 5.36 -1.63
CA ASN A 17 -11.41 5.92 -2.60
C ASN A 17 -12.20 4.80 -3.31
N LYS A 18 -13.05 5.16 -4.29
CA LYS A 18 -13.86 4.18 -5.04
C LYS A 18 -13.02 3.09 -5.72
N ASN A 19 -11.91 3.47 -6.34
CA ASN A 19 -11.00 2.50 -6.98
C ASN A 19 -10.31 1.60 -5.95
N GLY A 20 -9.93 2.16 -4.80
CA GLY A 20 -9.41 1.39 -3.68
C GLY A 20 -10.44 0.38 -3.16
N LEU A 21 -11.73 0.72 -3.12
CA LEU A 21 -12.77 -0.23 -2.73
C LEU A 21 -12.92 -1.38 -3.75
N HIS A 22 -12.83 -1.10 -5.05
CA HIS A 22 -12.83 -2.15 -6.08
C HIS A 22 -11.60 -3.06 -5.96
N LEU A 23 -10.42 -2.49 -5.71
CA LEU A 23 -9.19 -3.25 -5.47
C LEU A 23 -9.34 -4.18 -4.25
N LEU A 24 -9.87 -3.66 -3.14
CA LEU A 24 -10.08 -4.46 -1.93
C LEU A 24 -11.11 -5.58 -2.13
N GLN A 25 -12.18 -5.32 -2.89
CA GLN A 25 -13.16 -6.32 -3.26
C GLN A 25 -12.52 -7.45 -4.10
N MET A 26 -11.77 -7.10 -5.15
CA MET A 26 -11.02 -8.05 -5.97
C MET A 26 -10.02 -8.86 -5.14
N CYS A 27 -9.24 -8.20 -4.26
CA CYS A 27 -8.29 -8.89 -3.39
C CYS A 27 -9.00 -9.86 -2.42
N SER A 28 -10.19 -9.49 -1.93
CA SER A 28 -10.99 -10.38 -1.09
C SER A 28 -11.42 -11.64 -1.84
N GLU A 29 -11.88 -11.49 -3.08
CA GLU A 29 -12.34 -12.59 -3.95
C GLU A 29 -11.20 -13.51 -4.39
N LEU A 30 -10.02 -12.94 -4.67
CA LEU A 30 -8.85 -13.67 -5.16
C LEU A 30 -7.92 -14.19 -4.05
N GLY A 31 -8.28 -14.00 -2.78
CA GLY A 31 -7.42 -14.43 -1.66
C GLY A 31 -6.09 -13.66 -1.57
N LEU A 32 -6.08 -12.39 -1.99
CA LEU A 32 -4.91 -11.50 -1.94
C LEU A 32 -4.97 -10.54 -0.75
N ALA A 33 -3.81 -10.00 -0.39
CA ALA A 33 -3.60 -9.00 0.64
C ALA A 33 -2.74 -7.83 0.11
N VAL A 34 -3.02 -6.62 0.58
CA VAL A 34 -2.28 -5.40 0.25
C VAL A 34 -1.06 -5.29 1.17
N GLY A 35 0.07 -5.87 0.75
CA GLY A 35 1.26 -6.07 1.59
C GLY A 35 1.77 -4.78 2.25
N ASN A 36 1.74 -3.64 1.54
CA ASN A 36 2.20 -2.34 2.01
C ASN A 36 1.54 -1.88 3.33
N THR A 37 0.41 -2.48 3.69
CA THR A 37 -0.40 -2.09 4.85
C THR A 37 -0.17 -2.96 6.09
N PHE A 38 0.67 -4.01 6.01
CA PHE A 38 0.91 -4.95 7.11
C PHE A 38 2.15 -4.64 7.96
N PHE A 39 3.04 -3.76 7.50
CA PHE A 39 4.28 -3.44 8.21
C PHE A 39 4.27 -2.04 8.83
N HIS A 40 4.76 -1.93 10.06
CA HIS A 40 4.91 -0.66 10.72
C HIS A 40 6.16 0.07 10.23
N HIS A 41 5.96 1.14 9.47
CA HIS A 41 7.02 2.02 8.99
C HIS A 41 6.68 3.50 9.20
N LYS A 42 7.71 4.34 9.22
CA LYS A 42 7.57 5.80 9.16
C LYS A 42 6.86 6.21 7.87
N LEU A 43 6.07 7.30 7.90
CA LEU A 43 5.28 7.78 6.76
C LEU A 43 6.12 7.93 5.47
N LYS A 44 7.35 8.45 5.58
CA LYS A 44 8.27 8.61 4.44
C LYS A 44 8.64 7.31 3.71
N HIS A 45 8.42 6.15 4.32
CA HIS A 45 8.67 4.82 3.74
C HIS A 45 7.39 4.15 3.23
N LYS A 46 6.25 4.84 3.26
CA LYS A 46 4.94 4.35 2.81
C LYS A 46 4.36 5.17 1.66
N VAL A 47 4.84 6.40 1.48
CA VAL A 47 4.37 7.32 0.45
C VAL A 47 5.10 7.01 -0.86
N THR A 48 4.34 6.57 -1.85
CA THR A 48 4.85 6.23 -3.19
C THR A 48 4.65 7.37 -4.18
N TRP A 49 3.83 8.37 -3.86
CA TRP A 49 3.62 9.55 -4.70
C TRP A 49 3.30 10.79 -3.86
N ILE A 50 3.78 11.96 -4.28
CA ILE A 50 3.50 13.24 -3.62
C ILE A 50 2.78 14.16 -4.60
N HIS A 51 1.59 14.60 -4.24
CA HIS A 51 0.83 15.50 -5.09
C HIS A 51 1.60 16.83 -5.28
N PRO A 52 1.85 17.29 -6.52
CA PRO A 52 2.76 18.40 -6.79
C PRO A 52 2.29 19.73 -6.19
N ARG A 53 0.97 19.98 -6.19
CA ARG A 53 0.36 21.19 -5.60
C ARG A 53 0.19 21.12 -4.08
N SER A 54 -0.59 20.17 -3.56
CA SER A 54 -0.91 20.08 -2.12
C SER A 54 0.24 19.59 -1.25
N LYS A 55 1.30 19.03 -1.86
CA LYS A 55 2.42 18.36 -1.17
C LYS A 55 1.99 17.19 -0.28
N GLN A 56 0.77 16.69 -0.46
CA GLN A 56 0.25 15.55 0.28
C GLN A 56 0.83 14.25 -0.28
N GLY A 57 1.28 13.36 0.61
CA GLY A 57 1.75 12.04 0.25
C GLY A 57 0.62 11.03 0.13
N HIS A 58 0.69 10.17 -0.88
CA HIS A 58 -0.26 9.09 -1.14
C HIS A 58 0.46 7.75 -1.32
N MET A 59 -0.23 6.67 -0.99
CA MET A 59 0.17 5.30 -1.32
C MET A 59 -0.71 4.85 -2.47
N ILE A 60 -0.17 4.87 -3.69
CA ILE A 60 -0.90 4.50 -4.91
C ILE A 60 -0.24 3.33 -5.65
N ASP A 61 1.03 3.04 -5.33
CA ASP A 61 1.77 1.88 -5.83
C ASP A 61 1.72 0.80 -4.75
N LEU A 62 1.15 -0.35 -5.12
CA LEU A 62 0.79 -1.40 -4.16
C LEU A 62 1.37 -2.74 -4.61
N VAL A 63 1.93 -3.46 -3.65
CA VAL A 63 2.34 -4.86 -3.79
C VAL A 63 1.23 -5.73 -3.23
N LEU A 64 0.65 -6.56 -4.10
CA LEU A 64 -0.32 -7.57 -3.73
C LEU A 64 0.39 -8.90 -3.53
N THR A 65 0.03 -9.62 -2.47
CA THR A 65 0.52 -10.97 -2.21
C THR A 65 -0.65 -11.91 -1.95
N ARG A 66 -0.45 -13.22 -2.11
CA ARG A 66 -1.41 -14.20 -1.59
C ARG A 66 -1.48 -14.11 -0.07
N LYS A 67 -2.66 -14.25 0.49
CA LYS A 67 -2.85 -14.30 1.95
C LYS A 67 -2.01 -15.39 2.60
N SER A 68 -1.86 -16.54 1.94
CA SER A 68 -1.04 -17.68 2.40
C SER A 68 0.45 -17.37 2.51
N ASP A 69 0.95 -16.41 1.73
CA ASP A 69 2.38 -16.11 1.62
C ASP A 69 2.73 -14.80 2.34
N LEU A 70 1.73 -14.16 2.97
CA LEU A 70 1.89 -12.91 3.68
C LEU A 70 2.87 -13.04 4.85
N GLN A 71 2.95 -14.23 5.46
CA GLN A 71 3.90 -14.54 6.53
C GLN A 71 5.37 -14.54 6.06
N ASP A 72 5.62 -14.73 4.77
CA ASP A 72 6.97 -14.80 4.20
C ASP A 72 7.49 -13.40 3.81
N LEU A 73 6.63 -12.39 3.79
CA LEU A 73 7.05 -11.00 3.61
C LEU A 73 7.77 -10.50 4.86
N CYS A 74 9.04 -10.12 4.71
CA CYS A 74 9.81 -9.51 5.80
C CYS A 74 9.58 -8.00 5.96
N GLY A 75 9.13 -7.32 4.90
CA GLY A 75 8.85 -5.90 4.91
C GLY A 75 8.68 -5.31 3.52
N LEU A 76 7.91 -4.22 3.44
CA LEU A 76 7.67 -3.49 2.20
C LEU A 76 7.80 -2.00 2.49
N ARG A 77 8.82 -1.38 1.89
CA ARG A 77 9.16 0.02 2.13
C ARG A 77 9.56 0.72 0.85
N VAL A 78 9.24 2.00 0.80
CA VAL A 78 9.74 2.94 -0.20
C VAL A 78 11.21 3.28 0.10
N LEU A 79 12.07 2.99 -0.87
CA LEU A 79 13.49 3.32 -0.97
C LEU A 79 13.71 4.76 -1.47
N ARG A 80 13.59 5.72 -0.55
CA ARG A 80 13.74 7.17 -0.82
C ARG A 80 15.06 7.62 -1.46
N GLY A 81 16.09 6.78 -1.49
CA GLY A 81 17.37 7.06 -2.15
C GLY A 81 17.44 6.59 -3.60
N ALA A 82 16.44 5.84 -4.07
CA ALA A 82 16.31 5.49 -5.47
C ALA A 82 15.73 6.70 -6.22
N ASP A 83 16.56 7.36 -7.00
CA ASP A 83 16.13 8.38 -7.95
C ASP A 83 16.02 7.73 -9.33
N CYS A 84 14.84 7.82 -9.92
CA CYS A 84 14.52 7.18 -11.19
C CYS A 84 13.91 8.18 -12.19
N ASP A 85 14.05 9.49 -11.93
CA ASP A 85 13.47 10.55 -12.76
C ASP A 85 11.95 10.39 -12.96
N THR A 86 11.26 9.99 -11.89
CA THR A 86 9.80 9.88 -11.84
C THR A 86 9.23 10.66 -10.67
N ASP A 87 7.97 11.06 -10.77
CA ASP A 87 7.22 11.63 -9.63
C ASP A 87 6.84 10.57 -8.59
N HIS A 88 7.01 9.28 -8.91
CA HIS A 88 6.87 8.17 -7.99
C HIS A 88 8.13 7.96 -7.14
N LYS A 89 7.91 7.38 -5.96
CA LYS A 89 8.93 6.97 -5.00
C LYS A 89 8.89 5.45 -4.92
N MET A 90 10.00 4.85 -5.34
CA MET A 90 10.26 3.42 -5.21
C MET A 90 10.79 3.12 -3.82
#